data_AF-A0AB33JHG5-F1
#
_entry.id   AF-A0AB33JHG5-F1
#
_cell.length_a   1.000
_cell.length_b   1.000
_cell.length_c   1.000
_cell.angle_alpha   90.00
_cell.angle_beta   90.00
_cell.angle_gamma   90.00
#
_symmetry.space_group_name_H-M   'P 1'
#
loop_
_entity.id
_entity.type
_entity.pdbx_description
1 polymer ?
#
loop_
_entity_poly.entity_id
_entity_poly.type
_entity_poly.pdbx_seq_one_letter_code
_entity_poly.pdbx_strand_id
1 'polypeptide(L)'
;MKKKRLLFVIALISASSIANAWPWLSPYTYCFNNPVVFIDPDGRNPIYDIKGKFLGTDNMGLQGNYYVMNAKDFKQGMSHQKVGDYAVMGNLSKDVSQKINAHYRNLSTRPDYDGVVTISEGIDWAKSHPNALNNPTPDNTLYIDASKLDFGSISTSDFPEVGEKTPQNLFNNSNIAESPINPILCSTVYALGRVNMILQNRRAGTVTIVNDSATDYDWNAGGGAKRNIFIKINNKLTEIDPQKHGFKTYYYGVGKLRR
;
A
#
# COMPACT_ATOMS: atom_id res chain seq x y z
N MET A 1 -18.08 24.52 -23.75
CA MET A 1 -17.21 25.54 -23.11
C MET A 1 -17.20 25.58 -21.57
N LYS A 2 -18.21 25.07 -20.85
CA LYS A 2 -18.28 25.16 -19.37
C LYS A 2 -17.39 24.15 -18.59
N LYS A 3 -17.09 22.96 -19.13
CA LYS A 3 -16.30 21.92 -18.42
C LYS A 3 -14.78 22.22 -18.32
N LYS A 4 -14.18 22.88 -19.32
CA LYS A 4 -12.74 23.24 -19.27
C LYS A 4 -12.41 24.35 -18.27
N ARG A 5 -13.38 25.23 -17.94
CA ARG A 5 -13.19 26.27 -16.91
C ARG A 5 -13.27 25.72 -15.49
N LEU A 6 -14.06 24.67 -15.24
CA LEU A 6 -14.19 24.07 -13.90
C LEU A 6 -12.92 23.32 -13.47
N LEU A 7 -12.25 22.61 -14.39
CA LEU A 7 -10.96 21.95 -14.14
C LEU A 7 -9.82 22.94 -13.89
N PHE A 8 -9.82 24.09 -14.58
CA PHE A 8 -8.82 25.15 -14.37
C PHE A 8 -8.99 25.83 -13.01
N VAL A 9 -10.24 26.00 -12.54
CA VAL A 9 -10.53 26.59 -11.23
C VAL A 9 -10.20 25.64 -10.07
N ILE A 10 -10.41 24.32 -10.23
CA ILE A 10 -10.03 23.34 -9.20
C ILE A 10 -8.49 23.25 -9.07
N ALA A 11 -7.75 23.29 -10.18
CA ALA A 11 -6.28 23.31 -10.18
C ALA A 11 -5.71 24.60 -9.55
N LEU A 12 -6.35 25.75 -9.76
CA LEU A 12 -5.98 27.02 -9.12
C LEU A 12 -6.26 27.03 -7.62
N ILE A 13 -7.38 26.43 -7.18
CA ILE A 13 -7.72 26.35 -5.76
C ILE A 13 -6.76 25.40 -5.01
N SER A 14 -6.37 24.27 -5.61
CA SER A 14 -5.37 23.37 -5.01
C SER A 14 -3.94 23.93 -5.00
N ALA A 15 -3.57 24.75 -6.00
CA ALA A 15 -2.29 25.45 -5.98
C ALA A 15 -2.27 26.58 -4.92
N SER A 16 -3.42 27.22 -4.68
CA SER A 16 -3.55 28.32 -3.72
C SER A 16 -3.46 27.90 -2.25
N SER A 17 -3.84 26.68 -1.89
CA SER A 17 -3.79 26.22 -0.49
C SER A 17 -2.37 25.96 0.00
N ILE A 18 -1.46 25.52 -0.87
CA ILE A 18 -0.05 25.31 -0.53
C ILE A 18 0.71 26.64 -0.57
N ALA A 19 0.44 27.50 -1.57
CA ALA A 19 1.09 28.81 -1.68
C ALA A 19 0.71 29.79 -0.54
N ASN A 20 -0.51 29.69 0.01
CA ASN A 20 -0.96 30.57 1.08
C ASN A 20 -0.46 30.19 2.48
N ALA A 21 0.13 28.99 2.65
CA ALA A 21 0.75 28.62 3.93
C ALA A 21 2.06 29.38 4.17
N TRP A 22 2.82 29.68 3.10
CA TRP A 22 4.09 30.42 3.13
C TRP A 22 4.19 31.40 1.95
N PRO A 23 3.42 32.50 1.95
CA PRO A 23 3.32 33.42 0.81
C PRO A 23 4.63 34.13 0.44
N TRP A 24 5.64 34.09 1.33
CA TRP A 24 6.98 34.62 1.09
C TRP A 24 7.94 33.62 0.41
N LEU A 25 7.52 32.37 0.24
CA LEU A 25 8.30 31.31 -0.36
C LEU A 25 7.77 31.02 -1.77
N SER A 26 8.64 31.09 -2.79
CA SER A 26 8.22 30.79 -4.16
C SER A 26 7.84 29.30 -4.27
N PRO A 27 6.78 28.95 -5.02
CA PRO A 27 6.38 27.56 -5.23
C PRO A 27 7.44 26.73 -5.98
N TYR A 28 8.52 27.36 -6.45
CA TYR A 28 9.64 26.73 -7.12
C TYR A 28 10.89 26.59 -6.23
N THR A 29 10.84 26.95 -4.94
CA THR A 29 12.02 26.83 -4.06
C THR A 29 12.17 25.40 -3.54
N TYR A 30 13.26 24.75 -3.91
CA TYR A 30 13.67 23.47 -3.33
C TYR A 30 14.17 23.66 -1.88
N CYS A 31 13.74 22.80 -0.95
CA CYS A 31 14.21 22.75 0.45
C CYS A 31 14.19 24.10 1.21
N PHE A 32 13.18 24.95 1.03
CA PHE A 32 13.17 26.31 1.60
C PHE A 32 14.44 27.12 1.28
N ASN A 33 15.07 26.85 0.13
CA ASN A 33 16.34 27.45 -0.27
C ASN A 33 17.54 27.12 0.65
N ASN A 34 17.43 26.08 1.49
CA ASN A 34 18.52 25.56 2.31
C ASN A 34 18.61 24.03 2.18
N PRO A 35 19.23 23.54 1.08
CA PRO A 35 19.38 22.11 0.81
C PRO A 35 20.46 21.42 1.68
N VAL A 36 21.16 22.19 2.54
CA VAL A 36 22.16 21.65 3.49
C VAL A 36 21.47 21.17 4.77
N VAL A 37 20.35 21.80 5.16
CA VAL A 37 19.61 21.51 6.41
C VAL A 37 18.25 20.89 6.14
N PHE A 38 17.57 21.27 5.05
CA PHE A 38 16.24 20.74 4.70
C PHE A 38 16.33 19.80 3.50
N ILE A 39 15.49 18.77 3.54
CA ILE A 39 15.28 17.81 2.47
C ILE A 39 13.81 17.91 2.10
N ASP A 40 13.52 18.06 0.81
CA ASP A 40 12.16 18.03 0.27
C ASP A 40 11.53 16.66 0.60
N PRO A 41 10.49 16.57 1.45
CA PRO A 41 9.96 15.32 1.99
C PRO A 41 9.21 14.46 0.98
N ASP A 42 9.27 14.78 -0.32
CA ASP A 42 8.73 13.96 -1.41
C ASP A 42 9.44 12.59 -1.47
N GLY A 43 8.99 11.76 -0.53
CA GLY A 43 8.80 10.32 -0.57
C GLY A 43 10.06 9.48 -0.60
N ARG A 44 10.99 9.59 0.34
CA ARG A 44 12.05 8.59 0.39
C ARG A 44 11.52 7.25 0.96
N ASN A 45 10.97 6.31 0.18
CA ASN A 45 10.20 5.18 0.78
C ASN A 45 10.82 3.78 0.60
N PRO A 46 11.36 3.38 -0.57
CA PRO A 46 12.05 2.10 -0.71
C PRO A 46 13.32 2.05 0.15
N ILE A 47 13.46 1.00 0.95
CA ILE A 47 14.60 0.85 1.87
C ILE A 47 15.51 -0.27 1.39
N TYR A 48 16.80 0.03 1.31
CA TYR A 48 17.85 -0.92 0.97
C TYR A 48 18.84 -1.06 2.12
N ASP A 49 19.54 -2.20 2.16
CA ASP A 49 20.69 -2.35 3.03
C ASP A 49 21.97 -1.73 2.44
N ILE A 50 23.00 -1.59 3.27
CA ILE A 50 24.34 -1.12 2.86
C ILE A 50 25.03 -2.00 1.79
N LYS A 51 24.48 -3.17 1.47
CA LYS A 51 24.97 -4.08 0.40
C LYS A 51 24.15 -3.96 -0.89
N GLY A 52 23.11 -3.12 -0.89
CA GLY A 52 22.22 -2.87 -2.02
C GLY A 52 21.07 -3.88 -2.15
N LYS A 53 20.77 -4.67 -1.11
CA LYS A 53 19.60 -5.55 -1.07
C LYS A 53 18.35 -4.76 -0.70
N PHE A 54 17.26 -4.95 -1.44
CA PHE A 54 15.96 -4.38 -1.09
C PHE A 54 15.41 -5.05 0.19
N LEU A 55 15.03 -4.23 1.16
CA LEU A 55 14.50 -4.68 2.45
C LEU A 55 12.98 -4.54 2.55
N GLY A 56 12.41 -3.60 1.79
CA GLY A 56 10.98 -3.32 1.78
C GLY A 56 10.71 -1.83 1.89
N THR A 57 9.67 -1.47 2.63
CA THR A 57 9.17 -0.10 2.72
C THR A 57 8.96 0.36 4.16
N ASP A 58 8.88 1.68 4.31
CA ASP A 58 8.33 2.31 5.50
C ASP A 58 6.79 2.33 5.47
N ASN A 59 6.19 3.20 6.27
CA ASN A 59 4.73 3.37 6.33
C ASN A 59 4.15 4.25 5.20
N MET A 60 4.91 4.58 4.15
CA MET A 60 4.50 5.45 3.03
C MET A 60 4.57 4.77 1.65
N GLY A 61 4.95 3.50 1.57
CA GLY A 61 4.83 2.69 0.34
C GLY A 61 6.10 2.63 -0.50
N LEU A 62 5.95 2.52 -1.83
CA LEU A 62 7.08 2.31 -2.76
C LEU A 62 7.54 3.58 -3.50
N GLN A 63 6.76 4.65 -3.44
CA GLN A 63 6.97 5.83 -4.29
C GLN A 63 8.00 6.79 -3.71
N GLY A 64 8.78 7.38 -4.62
CA GLY A 64 9.82 8.38 -4.35
C GLY A 64 11.18 7.78 -3.99
N ASN A 65 12.14 8.62 -3.58
CA ASN A 65 13.56 8.25 -3.47
C ASN A 65 13.82 7.07 -2.51
N TYR A 66 15.01 6.48 -2.55
CA TYR A 66 15.33 5.39 -1.61
C TYR A 66 16.11 5.86 -0.39
N TYR A 67 16.02 5.07 0.69
CA TYR A 67 16.96 5.12 1.81
C TYR A 67 17.87 3.90 1.82
N VAL A 68 19.04 4.09 2.42
CA VAL A 68 19.97 3.00 2.72
C VAL A 68 20.25 2.98 4.21
N MET A 69 20.17 1.81 4.85
CA MET A 69 20.46 1.65 6.28
C MET A 69 21.07 0.29 6.57
N ASN A 70 21.46 0.03 7.83
CA ASN A 70 21.82 -1.35 8.20
C ASN A 70 20.55 -2.21 8.29
N ALA A 71 20.60 -3.42 7.72
CA ALA A 71 19.45 -4.33 7.73
C ALA A 71 18.92 -4.67 9.14
N LYS A 72 19.76 -4.58 10.18
CA LYS A 72 19.38 -4.81 11.58
C LYS A 72 18.48 -3.70 12.16
N ASP A 73 18.55 -2.50 11.60
CA ASP A 73 17.81 -1.33 12.08
C ASP A 73 16.46 -1.23 11.36
N PHE A 74 16.29 -1.96 10.26
CA PHE A 74 15.07 -2.00 9.48
C PHE A 74 13.99 -2.86 10.13
N LYS A 75 12.78 -2.30 10.14
CA LYS A 75 11.54 -3.03 10.39
C LYS A 75 10.54 -2.61 9.32
N GLN A 76 9.96 -3.58 8.62
CA GLN A 76 8.92 -3.33 7.62
C GLN A 76 7.81 -2.46 8.23
N GLY A 77 7.51 -1.34 7.57
CA GLY A 77 6.45 -0.44 8.04
C GLY A 77 6.81 0.48 9.20
N MET A 78 8.09 0.62 9.53
CA MET A 78 8.52 1.63 10.51
C MET A 78 8.13 3.04 10.04
N SER A 79 7.97 3.97 10.99
CA SER A 79 7.59 5.35 10.65
C SER A 79 8.68 6.02 9.81
N HIS A 80 8.29 6.80 8.81
CA HIS A 80 9.21 7.54 7.96
C HIS A 80 10.23 8.39 8.74
N GLN A 81 9.80 9.01 9.84
CA GLN A 81 10.71 9.76 10.73
C GLN A 81 11.84 8.88 11.26
N LYS A 82 11.51 7.67 11.72
CA LYS A 82 12.48 6.72 12.28
C LYS A 82 13.41 6.16 11.21
N VAL A 83 12.98 6.12 9.95
CA VAL A 83 13.85 5.77 8.82
C VAL A 83 14.98 6.80 8.68
N GLY A 84 14.65 8.09 8.80
CA GLY A 84 15.63 9.18 8.78
C GLY A 84 16.71 9.03 9.85
N ASP A 85 16.34 8.59 11.06
CA ASP A 85 17.27 8.39 12.18
C ASP A 85 18.33 7.30 11.91
N TYR A 86 18.01 6.30 11.07
CA TYR A 86 18.92 5.20 10.72
C TYR A 86 19.51 5.30 9.31
N ALA A 87 19.11 6.32 8.55
CA ALA A 87 19.57 6.51 7.19
C ALA A 87 21.08 6.74 7.18
N VAL A 88 21.79 5.91 6.42
CA VAL A 88 23.23 6.05 6.19
C VAL A 88 23.41 7.14 5.13
N MET A 89 23.87 8.30 5.58
CA MET A 89 24.24 9.42 4.70
C MET A 89 25.74 9.32 4.39
N GLY A 90 26.09 8.85 3.18
CA GLY A 90 27.49 8.71 2.77
C GLY A 90 27.67 8.14 1.37
N ASN A 91 28.92 8.15 0.88
CA ASN A 91 29.27 7.57 -0.41
C ASN A 91 29.23 6.04 -0.33
N LEU A 92 28.12 5.47 -0.81
CA LEU A 92 28.04 4.04 -1.12
C LEU A 92 29.07 3.69 -2.19
N SER A 93 29.58 2.46 -2.18
CA SER A 93 30.44 2.01 -3.26
C SER A 93 29.68 2.09 -4.60
N LYS A 94 30.42 2.27 -5.69
CA LYS A 94 29.85 2.34 -7.05
C LYS A 94 29.00 1.10 -7.35
N ASP A 95 29.46 -0.08 -6.94
CA ASP A 95 28.78 -1.35 -7.18
C ASP A 95 27.46 -1.45 -6.41
N VAL A 96 27.43 -1.02 -5.15
CA VAL A 96 26.21 -1.00 -4.34
C VAL A 96 25.20 -0.01 -4.93
N SER A 97 25.66 1.19 -5.28
CA SER A 97 24.81 2.22 -5.90
C SER A 97 24.21 1.74 -7.22
N GLN A 98 24.99 1.04 -8.05
CA GLN A 98 24.50 0.47 -9.31
C GLN A 98 23.44 -0.61 -9.08
N LYS A 99 23.64 -1.50 -8.11
CA LYS A 99 22.63 -2.53 -7.74
C LYS A 99 21.31 -1.90 -7.30
N ILE A 100 21.38 -0.90 -6.39
CA ILE A 100 20.19 -0.19 -5.91
C ILE A 100 19.49 0.51 -7.08
N ASN A 101 20.22 1.27 -7.89
CA ASN A 101 19.64 2.01 -9.01
C ASN A 101 19.01 1.08 -10.06
N ALA A 102 19.62 -0.09 -10.32
CA ALA A 102 19.06 -1.09 -11.23
C ALA A 102 17.73 -1.65 -10.71
N HIS A 103 17.63 -1.98 -9.43
CA HIS A 103 16.37 -2.43 -8.83
C HIS A 103 15.33 -1.31 -8.76
N TYR A 104 15.72 -0.14 -8.25
CA TYR A 104 14.85 1.02 -8.05
C TYR A 104 14.14 1.47 -9.33
N ARG A 105 14.84 1.47 -10.49
CA ARG A 105 14.25 1.82 -11.79
C ARG A 105 13.12 0.89 -12.23
N ASN A 106 13.06 -0.33 -11.71
CA ASN A 106 12.03 -1.30 -12.03
C ASN A 106 10.89 -1.29 -11.00
N LEU A 107 10.98 -0.53 -9.90
CA LEU A 107 9.88 -0.44 -8.93
C LEU A 107 8.60 0.10 -9.57
N SER A 108 8.71 1.04 -10.50
CA SER A 108 7.56 1.61 -11.20
C SER A 108 6.84 0.64 -12.13
N THR A 109 7.40 -0.53 -12.42
CA THR A 109 6.74 -1.57 -13.23
C THR A 109 5.97 -2.56 -12.38
N ARG A 110 6.06 -2.48 -11.06
CA ARG A 110 5.33 -3.35 -10.16
C ARG A 110 3.85 -2.98 -10.12
N PRO A 111 2.94 -3.94 -9.91
CA PRO A 111 1.51 -3.68 -9.87
C PRO A 111 1.09 -2.80 -8.68
N ASP A 112 1.83 -2.86 -7.57
CA ASP A 112 1.55 -2.15 -6.32
C ASP A 112 2.26 -0.79 -6.21
N TYR A 113 2.94 -0.34 -7.26
CA TYR A 113 3.73 0.89 -7.21
C TYR A 113 2.87 2.13 -6.92
N ASP A 114 1.63 2.15 -7.39
CA ASP A 114 0.66 3.21 -7.07
C ASP A 114 -0.15 2.92 -5.80
N GLY A 115 0.18 1.88 -5.04
CA GLY A 115 -0.47 1.51 -3.79
C GLY A 115 -1.86 0.87 -3.96
N VAL A 116 -2.29 0.52 -5.17
CA VAL A 116 -3.48 -0.30 -5.39
C VAL A 116 -3.12 -1.53 -6.24
N VAL A 117 -3.90 -2.59 -6.12
CA VAL A 117 -3.71 -3.81 -6.92
C VAL A 117 -5.06 -4.27 -7.41
N THR A 118 -5.22 -4.37 -8.73
CA THR A 118 -6.40 -4.95 -9.36
C THR A 118 -6.40 -6.47 -9.22
N ILE A 119 -7.57 -7.08 -9.41
CA ILE A 119 -7.73 -8.54 -9.38
C ILE A 119 -6.80 -9.24 -10.39
N SER A 120 -6.72 -8.71 -11.62
CA SER A 120 -5.85 -9.26 -12.67
C SER A 120 -4.37 -9.13 -12.31
N GLU A 121 -3.94 -7.97 -11.81
CA GLU A 121 -2.56 -7.76 -11.39
C GLU A 121 -2.16 -8.72 -10.25
N GLY A 122 -3.04 -8.91 -9.26
CA GLY A 122 -2.81 -9.87 -8.20
C GLY A 122 -2.67 -11.32 -8.71
N ILE A 123 -3.50 -11.72 -9.66
CA ILE A 123 -3.43 -13.06 -10.28
C ILE A 123 -2.11 -13.22 -11.07
N ASP A 124 -1.77 -12.24 -11.91
CA ASP A 124 -0.54 -12.28 -12.72
C ASP A 124 0.71 -12.25 -11.83
N TRP A 125 0.66 -11.50 -10.73
CA TRP A 125 1.71 -11.46 -9.72
C TRP A 125 1.90 -12.83 -9.04
N ALA A 126 0.80 -13.50 -8.64
CA ALA A 126 0.87 -14.83 -8.05
C ALA A 126 1.47 -15.87 -9.00
N LYS A 127 1.12 -15.80 -10.29
CA LYS A 127 1.63 -16.72 -11.32
C LYS A 127 3.11 -16.50 -11.64
N SER A 128 3.55 -15.24 -11.65
CA SER A 128 4.96 -14.89 -11.88
C SER A 128 5.87 -15.17 -10.67
N HIS A 129 5.29 -15.31 -9.47
CA HIS A 129 6.02 -15.57 -8.22
C HIS A 129 5.52 -16.84 -7.50
N PRO A 130 5.68 -18.04 -8.10
CA PRO A 130 5.28 -19.27 -7.45
C PRO A 130 6.06 -19.49 -6.15
N ASN A 131 5.36 -19.95 -5.13
CA ASN A 131 5.81 -20.20 -3.76
C ASN A 131 6.20 -18.95 -2.95
N ALA A 132 5.80 -17.75 -3.38
CA ALA A 132 6.10 -16.50 -2.67
C ALA A 132 5.53 -16.47 -1.24
N LEU A 133 4.38 -17.10 -0.99
CA LEU A 133 3.83 -17.19 0.38
C LEU A 133 4.71 -18.02 1.32
N ASN A 134 5.28 -19.13 0.81
CA ASN A 134 6.16 -20.02 1.57
C ASN A 134 7.58 -19.46 1.70
N ASN A 135 8.02 -18.65 0.74
CA ASN A 135 9.34 -18.03 0.68
C ASN A 135 9.22 -16.52 0.44
N PRO A 136 8.68 -15.76 1.41
CA PRO A 136 8.42 -14.35 1.21
C PRO A 136 9.73 -13.55 1.15
N THR A 137 9.80 -12.66 0.18
CA THR A 137 10.84 -11.65 0.03
C THR A 137 10.19 -10.28 -0.15
N PRO A 138 10.91 -9.18 0.12
CA PRO A 138 10.40 -7.85 -0.20
C PRO A 138 10.03 -7.71 -1.68
N ASP A 139 10.79 -8.34 -2.57
CA ASP A 139 10.52 -8.33 -4.02
C ASP A 139 9.22 -9.03 -4.41
N ASN A 140 8.77 -10.06 -3.69
CA ASN A 140 7.54 -10.80 -4.03
C ASN A 140 6.33 -10.45 -3.15
N THR A 141 6.53 -9.59 -2.14
CA THR A 141 5.47 -9.02 -1.28
C THR A 141 4.83 -7.82 -1.98
N LEU A 142 3.51 -7.66 -1.88
CA LEU A 142 2.82 -6.46 -2.39
C LEU A 142 2.53 -5.43 -1.28
N TYR A 143 2.72 -4.14 -1.58
CA TYR A 143 2.59 -3.02 -0.67
C TYR A 143 1.37 -2.16 -1.03
N ILE A 144 0.30 -2.24 -0.24
CA ILE A 144 -1.01 -1.68 -0.60
C ILE A 144 -1.38 -0.52 0.34
N ASP A 145 -1.82 0.60 -0.23
CA ASP A 145 -2.25 1.78 0.50
C ASP A 145 -3.72 1.64 0.94
N ALA A 146 -3.94 1.46 2.25
CA ALA A 146 -5.27 1.34 2.83
C ALA A 146 -6.13 2.59 2.59
N SER A 147 -5.54 3.76 2.35
CA SER A 147 -6.27 5.00 2.05
C SER A 147 -6.96 4.98 0.69
N LYS A 148 -6.53 4.09 -0.22
CA LYS A 148 -7.09 3.92 -1.57
C LYS A 148 -8.12 2.79 -1.68
N LEU A 149 -8.35 2.07 -0.58
CA LEU A 149 -9.28 0.96 -0.52
C LEU A 149 -10.70 1.42 -0.20
N ASP A 150 -11.67 0.61 -0.61
CA ASP A 150 -13.08 0.82 -0.31
C ASP A 150 -13.62 -0.35 0.53
N PHE A 151 -13.95 -0.05 1.79
CA PHE A 151 -14.40 -1.05 2.77
C PHE A 151 -15.91 -1.37 2.64
N GLY A 152 -16.61 -0.70 1.72
CA GLY A 152 -18.01 -0.98 1.41
C GLY A 152 -18.93 -0.68 2.58
N SER A 153 -19.72 -1.68 2.95
CA SER A 153 -20.72 -1.62 4.04
C SER A 153 -20.15 -1.64 5.46
N ILE A 154 -18.83 -1.84 5.62
CA ILE A 154 -18.21 -1.80 6.94
C ILE A 154 -18.37 -0.38 7.52
N SER A 155 -18.88 -0.33 8.74
CA SER A 155 -19.26 0.86 9.46
C SER A 155 -18.51 0.94 10.78
N THR A 156 -18.55 2.11 11.43
CA THR A 156 -17.92 2.24 12.74
C THR A 156 -18.60 1.40 13.82
N SER A 157 -19.88 1.05 13.67
CA SER A 157 -20.61 0.16 14.58
C SER A 157 -20.11 -1.28 14.56
N ASP A 158 -19.41 -1.70 13.50
CA ASP A 158 -18.81 -3.03 13.40
C ASP A 158 -17.55 -3.17 14.29
N PHE A 159 -17.12 -2.08 14.92
CA PHE A 159 -16.00 -2.03 15.85
C PHE A 159 -16.52 -1.74 17.25
N PRO A 160 -16.39 -2.71 18.19
CA PRO A 160 -16.78 -2.49 19.59
C PRO A 160 -16.02 -1.32 20.21
N GLU A 161 -14.71 -1.28 20.01
CA GLU A 161 -13.81 -0.31 20.65
C GLU A 161 -12.84 0.32 19.63
N VAL A 162 -12.42 1.56 19.92
CA VAL A 162 -11.40 2.28 19.14
C VAL A 162 -10.02 1.83 19.62
N GLY A 163 -9.09 1.60 18.70
CA GLY A 163 -7.73 1.15 19.02
C GLY A 163 -7.58 -0.37 19.13
N GLU A 164 -8.70 -1.11 19.21
CA GLU A 164 -8.69 -2.56 19.38
C GLU A 164 -8.75 -3.33 18.06
N LYS A 165 -8.03 -4.46 18.04
CA LYS A 165 -8.00 -5.39 16.91
C LYS A 165 -9.37 -6.08 16.78
N THR A 166 -10.09 -5.79 15.71
CA THR A 166 -11.41 -6.35 15.44
C THR A 166 -11.42 -7.14 14.12
N PRO A 167 -11.85 -8.42 14.11
CA PRO A 167 -12.04 -9.17 12.87
C PRO A 167 -13.20 -8.59 12.04
N GLN A 168 -12.96 -8.34 10.76
CA GLN A 168 -13.93 -7.84 9.79
C GLN A 168 -14.06 -8.79 8.61
N ASN A 169 -15.28 -8.94 8.08
CA ASN A 169 -15.54 -9.73 6.89
C ASN A 169 -16.05 -8.84 5.75
N LEU A 170 -15.16 -8.53 4.81
CA LEU A 170 -15.49 -7.79 3.59
C LEU A 170 -16.20 -8.68 2.56
N PHE A 171 -16.06 -10.00 2.64
CA PHE A 171 -16.83 -10.94 1.83
C PHE A 171 -18.23 -11.17 2.41
N ASN A 172 -19.03 -10.10 2.47
CA ASN A 172 -20.41 -10.09 2.96
C ASN A 172 -21.41 -9.81 1.83
N ASN A 173 -22.70 -10.09 2.06
CA ASN A 173 -23.72 -9.99 1.01
C ASN A 173 -23.84 -8.56 0.43
N SER A 174 -23.70 -7.52 1.26
CA SER A 174 -23.80 -6.13 0.80
C SER A 174 -22.66 -5.79 -0.14
N ASN A 175 -21.42 -6.12 0.26
CA ASN A 175 -20.25 -5.84 -0.56
C ASN A 175 -20.27 -6.66 -1.85
N ILE A 176 -20.64 -7.94 -1.80
CA ILE A 176 -20.76 -8.81 -2.99
C ILE A 176 -21.80 -8.26 -3.98
N ALA A 177 -22.92 -7.71 -3.50
CA ALA A 177 -23.96 -7.14 -4.35
C ALA A 177 -23.51 -5.85 -5.04
N GLU A 178 -22.63 -5.06 -4.41
CA GLU A 178 -22.15 -3.79 -4.95
C GLU A 178 -20.89 -3.94 -5.83
N SER A 179 -20.04 -4.94 -5.57
CA SER A 179 -18.81 -5.20 -6.34
C SER A 179 -18.95 -5.15 -7.87
N PRO A 180 -20.06 -5.63 -8.50
CA PRO A 180 -20.23 -5.54 -9.96
C PRO A 180 -20.27 -4.11 -10.52
N ILE A 181 -20.64 -3.12 -9.72
CA ILE A 181 -20.74 -1.71 -10.14
C ILE A 181 -19.69 -0.81 -9.46
N ASN A 182 -18.93 -1.35 -8.50
CA ASN A 182 -17.84 -0.65 -7.81
C ASN A 182 -16.53 -1.45 -7.90
N PRO A 183 -15.68 -1.17 -8.91
CA PRO A 183 -14.43 -1.89 -9.11
C PRO A 183 -13.44 -1.78 -7.95
N ILE A 184 -13.40 -0.64 -7.23
CA ILE A 184 -12.48 -0.43 -6.10
C ILE A 184 -12.89 -1.35 -4.94
N LEU A 185 -14.19 -1.39 -4.63
CA LEU A 185 -14.73 -2.32 -3.65
C LEU A 185 -14.49 -3.76 -4.07
N CYS A 186 -14.69 -4.09 -5.35
CA CYS A 186 -14.44 -5.44 -5.87
C CYS A 186 -12.99 -5.90 -5.62
N SER A 187 -12.01 -5.07 -5.97
CA SER A 187 -10.59 -5.34 -5.69
C SER A 187 -10.32 -5.46 -4.18
N THR A 188 -10.91 -4.58 -3.37
CA THR A 188 -10.73 -4.59 -1.90
C THR A 188 -11.29 -5.87 -1.28
N VAL A 189 -12.50 -6.29 -1.67
CA VAL A 189 -13.15 -7.52 -1.19
C VAL A 189 -12.36 -8.76 -1.63
N TYR A 190 -11.87 -8.75 -2.87
CA TYR A 190 -11.04 -9.83 -3.41
C TYR A 190 -9.70 -9.96 -2.69
N ALA A 191 -9.08 -8.83 -2.32
CA ALA A 191 -7.80 -8.79 -1.62
C ALA A 191 -7.92 -9.13 -0.12
N LEU A 192 -8.93 -8.60 0.57
CA LEU A 192 -8.99 -8.62 2.03
C LEU A 192 -9.96 -9.65 2.62
N GLY A 193 -10.92 -10.19 1.87
CA GLY A 193 -11.82 -11.26 2.34
C GLY A 193 -12.26 -11.11 3.81
N ARG A 194 -11.63 -11.87 4.72
CA ARG A 194 -11.71 -11.68 6.17
C ARG A 194 -10.35 -11.26 6.74
N VAL A 195 -10.29 -10.10 7.38
CA VAL A 195 -9.05 -9.50 7.91
C VAL A 195 -9.28 -8.90 9.28
N ASN A 196 -8.20 -8.57 9.97
CA ASN A 196 -8.26 -7.82 11.21
C ASN A 196 -8.02 -6.34 10.93
N MET A 197 -8.84 -5.49 11.53
CA MET A 197 -8.78 -4.03 11.37
C MET A 197 -8.82 -3.35 12.74
N ILE A 198 -8.26 -2.15 12.81
CA ILE A 198 -8.34 -1.28 14.00
C ILE A 198 -9.03 0.01 13.60
N LEU A 199 -10.10 0.37 14.32
CA LEU A 199 -10.73 1.68 14.20
C LEU A 199 -9.84 2.70 14.93
N GLN A 200 -9.30 3.66 14.20
CA GLN A 200 -8.41 4.70 14.74
C GLN A 200 -9.20 5.89 15.29
N ASN A 201 -10.27 6.29 14.60
CA ASN A 201 -11.11 7.40 15.04
C ASN A 201 -12.56 7.16 14.61
N ARG A 202 -13.45 6.99 15.59
CA ARG A 202 -14.88 6.72 15.35
C ARG A 202 -15.61 7.85 14.63
N ARG A 203 -15.34 9.10 14.99
CA ARG A 203 -16.00 10.26 14.36
C ARG A 203 -15.53 10.46 12.92
N ALA A 204 -14.24 10.22 12.67
CA ALA A 204 -13.68 10.30 11.34
C ALA A 204 -13.93 9.02 10.52
N GLY A 205 -14.26 7.89 11.14
CA GLY A 205 -14.35 6.60 10.44
C GLY A 205 -13.01 6.17 9.84
N THR A 206 -11.88 6.49 10.48
CA THR A 206 -10.55 6.11 9.97
C THR A 206 -10.12 4.76 10.54
N VAL A 207 -9.53 3.91 9.71
CA VAL A 207 -9.17 2.53 10.04
C VAL A 207 -7.76 2.19 9.55
N THR A 208 -7.12 1.21 10.19
CA THR A 208 -5.90 0.58 9.70
C THR A 208 -6.11 -0.93 9.59
N ILE A 209 -5.47 -1.55 8.60
CA ILE A 209 -5.45 -3.00 8.45
C ILE A 209 -4.30 -3.56 9.29
N VAL A 210 -4.54 -4.67 9.98
CA VAL A 210 -3.51 -5.36 10.76
C VAL A 210 -2.79 -6.34 9.84
N ASN A 211 -1.49 -6.13 9.64
CA ASN A 211 -0.61 -7.00 8.83
C ASN A 211 -0.27 -8.29 9.59
N ASP A 212 -1.22 -9.21 9.62
CA ASP A 212 -1.04 -10.57 10.15
C ASP A 212 -1.34 -11.62 9.07
N SER A 213 -1.37 -12.90 9.43
CA SER A 213 -1.61 -13.98 8.46
C SER A 213 -2.98 -13.88 7.78
N ALA A 214 -3.94 -13.09 8.28
CA ALA A 214 -5.23 -12.90 7.63
C ALA A 214 -5.14 -11.99 6.39
N THR A 215 -4.05 -11.24 6.24
CA THR A 215 -3.77 -10.43 5.03
C THR A 215 -3.02 -11.20 3.95
N ASP A 216 -2.58 -12.42 4.24
CA ASP A 216 -1.89 -13.25 3.26
C ASP A 216 -2.84 -13.62 2.11
N TYR A 217 -2.36 -13.50 0.88
CA TYR A 217 -3.12 -13.92 -0.28
C TYR A 217 -2.75 -15.38 -0.60
N ASP A 218 -3.60 -16.33 -0.21
CA ASP A 218 -3.29 -17.77 -0.30
C ASP A 218 -4.26 -18.59 -1.17
N TRP A 219 -5.30 -17.96 -1.75
CA TRP A 219 -6.35 -18.59 -2.57
C TRP A 219 -6.88 -19.92 -2.01
N ASN A 220 -6.76 -20.13 -0.69
CA ASN A 220 -7.11 -21.39 -0.08
C ASN A 220 -8.63 -21.49 0.15
N ALA A 221 -9.10 -22.73 0.17
CA ALA A 221 -10.45 -23.00 0.64
C ALA A 221 -10.47 -22.82 2.16
N GLY A 222 -11.19 -21.81 2.62
CA GLY A 222 -11.30 -21.40 4.02
C GLY A 222 -12.51 -20.50 4.23
N GLY A 223 -13.20 -20.65 5.36
CA GLY A 223 -14.41 -19.88 5.67
C GLY A 223 -15.71 -20.50 5.16
N GLY A 224 -16.71 -19.66 4.88
CA GLY A 224 -18.07 -20.10 4.55
C GLY A 224 -18.23 -20.76 3.18
N ALA A 225 -19.27 -21.57 3.02
CA ALA A 225 -19.54 -22.35 1.80
C ALA A 225 -19.55 -21.50 0.51
N LYS A 226 -20.13 -20.30 0.54
CA LYS A 226 -20.16 -19.37 -0.60
C LYS A 226 -18.77 -18.95 -1.05
N ARG A 227 -17.89 -18.56 -0.12
CA ARG A 227 -16.50 -18.17 -0.42
C ARG A 227 -15.72 -19.34 -1.01
N ASN A 228 -15.89 -20.54 -0.44
CA ASN A 228 -15.21 -21.74 -0.91
C ASN A 228 -15.61 -22.08 -2.35
N ILE A 229 -16.89 -21.94 -2.72
CA ILE A 229 -17.35 -22.13 -4.10
C ILE A 229 -16.75 -21.07 -5.02
N PHE A 230 -16.81 -19.79 -4.62
CA PHE A 230 -16.25 -18.68 -5.40
C PHE A 230 -14.77 -18.90 -5.72
N ILE A 231 -13.96 -19.26 -4.71
CA ILE A 231 -12.52 -19.48 -4.88
C ILE A 231 -12.23 -20.69 -5.76
N LYS A 232 -12.95 -21.80 -5.60
CA LYS A 232 -12.76 -22.98 -6.47
C LYS A 232 -13.04 -22.66 -7.93
N ILE A 233 -14.10 -21.89 -8.21
CA ILE A 233 -14.44 -21.46 -9.56
C ILE A 233 -13.37 -20.50 -10.09
N ASN A 234 -13.00 -19.49 -9.30
CA ASN A 234 -11.96 -18.52 -9.63
C ASN A 234 -10.66 -19.24 -10.00
N ASN A 235 -10.15 -20.10 -9.11
CA ASN A 235 -8.89 -20.80 -9.30
C ASN A 235 -8.87 -21.66 -10.55
N LYS A 236 -10.01 -22.28 -10.90
CA LYS A 236 -10.15 -23.04 -12.14
C LYS A 236 -10.13 -22.13 -13.38
N LEU A 237 -10.83 -21.00 -13.34
CA LEU A 237 -10.90 -20.05 -14.47
C LEU A 237 -9.57 -19.31 -14.68
N THR A 238 -8.85 -19.05 -13.60
CA THR A 238 -7.62 -18.25 -13.61
C THR A 238 -6.37 -19.11 -13.53
N GLU A 239 -6.47 -20.44 -13.52
CA GLU A 239 -5.34 -21.37 -13.42
C GLU A 239 -4.44 -21.11 -12.19
N ILE A 240 -5.06 -20.76 -11.07
CA ILE A 240 -4.37 -20.59 -9.79
C ILE A 240 -4.27 -21.94 -9.08
N ASP A 241 -3.05 -22.32 -8.68
CA ASP A 241 -2.77 -23.47 -7.83
C ASP A 241 -2.57 -22.97 -6.40
N PRO A 242 -3.50 -23.17 -5.45
CA PRO A 242 -3.39 -22.66 -4.08
C PRO A 242 -2.17 -23.18 -3.31
N GLN A 243 -1.52 -24.25 -3.78
CA GLN A 243 -0.30 -24.75 -3.14
C GLN A 243 0.96 -23.98 -3.59
N LYS A 244 0.87 -23.26 -4.71
CA LYS A 244 2.01 -22.56 -5.34
C LYS A 244 1.77 -21.06 -5.45
N HIS A 245 0.58 -20.65 -5.87
CA HIS A 245 0.24 -19.28 -6.18
C HIS A 245 -0.38 -18.64 -4.94
N GLY A 246 0.45 -17.86 -4.24
CA GLY A 246 0.09 -17.07 -3.08
C GLY A 246 1.28 -16.18 -2.71
N PHE A 247 1.02 -15.07 -2.01
CA PHE A 247 2.06 -14.12 -1.61
C PHE A 247 1.66 -13.33 -0.35
N LYS A 248 2.66 -12.71 0.27
CA LYS A 248 2.46 -11.78 1.37
C LYS A 248 2.00 -10.41 0.86
N THR A 249 1.20 -9.74 1.67
CA THR A 249 0.87 -8.33 1.46
C THR A 249 1.26 -7.51 2.68
N TYR A 250 1.51 -6.23 2.47
CA TYR A 250 1.73 -5.26 3.53
C TYR A 250 0.86 -4.03 3.26
N TYR A 251 -0.13 -3.82 4.12
CA TYR A 251 -1.01 -2.66 4.09
C TYR A 251 -0.42 -1.52 4.91
N TYR A 252 -0.28 -0.36 4.30
CA TYR A 252 0.15 0.89 4.93
C TYR A 252 -0.93 1.97 4.81
N GLY A 253 -0.67 3.14 5.37
CA GLY A 253 -1.62 4.25 5.32
C GLY A 253 -2.86 4.06 6.21
N VAL A 254 -3.83 4.95 6.06
CA VAL A 254 -5.05 5.01 6.87
C VAL A 254 -6.26 5.01 5.95
N GLY A 255 -7.06 3.94 6.06
CA GLY A 255 -8.31 3.79 5.32
C GLY A 255 -9.45 4.63 5.89
N LYS A 256 -10.50 4.80 5.10
CA LYS A 256 -11.69 5.57 5.43
C LYS A 256 -12.96 4.74 5.22
N LEU A 257 -13.73 4.53 6.27
CA LEU A 257 -15.07 3.95 6.17
C LEU A 257 -16.02 4.97 5.55
N ARG A 258 -17.03 4.46 4.83
CA ARG A 258 -18.10 5.28 4.28
C ARG A 258 -18.92 5.91 5.42
N ARG A 259 -19.51 7.07 5.13
CA ARG A 259 -20.39 7.77 6.09
C ARG A 259 -21.76 7.12 6.15
#